data_AF-A0A4V1UE58-F1
#
_entry.id   AF-A0A4V1UE58-F1
#
_cell.length_a   1.000
_cell.length_b   1.000
_cell.length_c   1.000
_cell.angle_alpha   90.00
_cell.angle_beta   90.00
_cell.angle_gamma   90.00
#
_symmetry.space_group_name_H-M   'P 1'
#
loop_
_entity.id
_entity.type
_entity.pdbx_description
1 polymer ?
#
loop_
_entity_poly.entity_id
_entity_poly.type
_entity_poly.pdbx_seq_one_letter_code
_entity_poly.pdbx_strand_id
1 'polypeptide(L)'
;MMTDTQEIIKDLVKDRYPGIRPFKKGESELFFGRNTEVEELLHSIKVHDTLVLYSKSGLGKSSLVNAGLIPRLLEENIFPIDIRFLSTEESPYQKIISEVKACIPEEVLSAIPETFRENLWVLLNHWHRNETPVLIFDQFEEFFYYSQAMQAETISK
;
A
#
# COMPACT_ATOMS: atom_id res chain seq x y z
N MET A 1 1.17 -30.81 30.51
CA MET A 1 0.47 -30.10 29.42
C MET A 1 0.58 -28.62 29.76
N MET A 2 1.76 -28.03 29.51
CA MET A 2 2.01 -26.61 29.74
C MET A 2 1.71 -25.93 28.41
N THR A 3 0.60 -25.21 28.33
CA THR A 3 0.29 -24.32 27.21
C THR A 3 1.38 -23.27 27.15
N ASP A 4 1.99 -23.12 25.97
CA ASP A 4 3.16 -22.30 25.75
C ASP A 4 2.83 -20.84 26.08
N THR A 5 3.41 -20.30 27.15
CA THR A 5 3.19 -18.91 27.61
C THR A 5 3.42 -17.88 26.48
N GLN A 6 4.24 -18.22 25.49
CA GLN A 6 4.47 -17.40 24.30
C GLN A 6 3.25 -17.32 23.36
N GLU A 7 2.45 -18.37 23.28
CA GLU A 7 1.24 -18.42 22.46
C GLU A 7 0.13 -17.56 23.09
N ILE A 8 -0.03 -17.65 24.41
CA ILE A 8 -0.96 -16.82 25.19
C ILE A 8 -0.59 -15.32 25.13
N ILE A 9 0.72 -14.98 25.17
CA ILE A 9 1.16 -13.58 25.03
C ILE A 9 0.90 -13.06 23.60
N LYS A 10 1.09 -13.89 22.57
CA LYS A 10 0.78 -13.53 21.18
C LYS A 10 -0.70 -13.18 21.02
N ASP A 11 -1.59 -14.02 21.57
CA ASP A 11 -3.03 -13.77 21.51
C ASP A 11 -3.44 -12.53 22.34
N LEU A 12 -2.88 -12.35 23.53
CA LEU A 12 -3.11 -11.16 24.36
C LEU A 12 -2.58 -9.85 23.74
N VAL A 13 -1.61 -9.91 22.82
CA VAL A 13 -1.11 -8.73 22.09
C VAL A 13 -1.99 -8.43 20.88
N LYS A 14 -2.64 -9.43 20.30
CA LYS A 14 -3.55 -9.30 19.16
C LYS A 14 -4.80 -8.48 19.51
N ASP A 15 -5.26 -8.58 20.76
CA ASP A 15 -6.49 -7.93 21.24
C ASP A 15 -6.28 -6.57 21.94
N ARG A 16 -5.05 -6.02 21.96
CA ARG A 16 -4.82 -4.70 22.55
C ARG A 16 -5.12 -3.58 21.57
N TYR A 17 -5.99 -2.67 21.99
CA TYR A 17 -6.29 -1.46 21.21
C TYR A 17 -4.99 -0.70 20.86
N PRO A 18 -4.81 -0.29 19.58
CA PRO A 18 -3.53 0.23 19.08
C PRO A 18 -3.10 1.57 19.69
N GLY A 19 -3.99 2.30 20.37
CA GLY A 19 -3.67 3.58 20.98
C GLY A 19 -3.42 4.66 19.92
N ILE A 20 -2.25 5.32 19.97
CA ILE A 20 -1.91 6.44 19.08
C ILE A 20 -1.23 6.04 17.77
N ARG A 21 -0.78 4.79 17.62
CA ARG A 21 -0.21 4.34 16.35
C ARG A 21 -1.34 4.14 15.33
N PRO A 22 -1.04 4.28 14.02
CA PRO A 22 -2.00 3.91 13.01
C PRO A 22 -2.42 2.44 13.14
N PHE A 23 -3.69 2.17 12.80
CA PHE A 23 -4.19 0.81 12.62
C PHE A 23 -3.50 0.17 11.41
N LYS A 24 -3.27 -1.15 11.51
CA LYS A 24 -2.66 -1.99 10.47
C LYS A 24 -3.75 -2.63 9.61
N LYS A 25 -3.34 -3.17 8.46
CA LYS A 25 -4.23 -3.84 7.49
C LYS A 25 -5.05 -5.00 8.09
N GLY A 26 -4.48 -5.71 9.07
CA GLY A 26 -5.16 -6.81 9.75
C GLY A 26 -6.02 -6.40 10.96
N GLU A 27 -6.23 -5.10 11.20
CA GLU A 27 -6.93 -4.57 12.38
C GLU A 27 -8.27 -3.91 12.03
N SER A 28 -8.86 -4.27 10.89
CA SER A 28 -10.14 -3.73 10.40
C SER A 28 -11.29 -3.92 11.37
N GLU A 29 -11.32 -5.05 12.07
CA GLU A 29 -12.32 -5.36 13.10
C GLU A 29 -12.25 -4.42 14.31
N LEU A 30 -11.13 -3.71 14.49
CA LEU A 30 -10.93 -2.73 15.57
C LEU A 30 -11.17 -1.29 15.10
N PHE A 31 -11.38 -1.07 13.79
CA PHE A 31 -11.50 0.25 13.18
C PHE A 31 -12.98 0.62 12.95
N PHE A 32 -13.47 1.63 13.67
CA PHE A 32 -14.89 2.02 13.67
C PHE A 32 -15.10 3.52 13.41
N GLY A 33 -16.32 3.87 13.00
CA GLY A 33 -16.79 5.26 12.94
C GLY A 33 -16.36 6.04 11.70
N ARG A 34 -15.75 5.38 10.71
CA ARG A 34 -15.25 5.99 9.46
C ARG A 34 -15.76 5.32 8.19
N ASN A 35 -16.87 4.58 8.30
CA ASN A 35 -17.38 3.78 7.18
C ASN A 35 -17.79 4.65 6.00
N THR A 36 -18.43 5.80 6.26
CA THR A 36 -18.82 6.75 5.21
C THR A 36 -17.61 7.24 4.42
N GLU A 37 -16.53 7.65 5.11
CA GLU A 37 -15.31 8.11 4.45
C GLU A 37 -14.62 6.98 3.66
N VAL A 38 -14.66 5.74 4.15
CA VAL A 38 -14.15 4.58 3.40
C VAL A 38 -14.92 4.37 2.10
N GLU A 39 -16.25 4.42 2.16
CA GLU A 39 -17.11 4.26 0.96
C GLU A 39 -16.90 5.39 -0.05
N GLU A 40 -16.80 6.64 0.41
CA GLU A 40 -16.53 7.79 -0.46
C GLU A 40 -15.17 7.67 -1.17
N LEU A 41 -14.14 7.22 -0.44
CA LEU A 41 -12.83 6.95 -1.02
C LEU A 41 -12.86 5.80 -2.03
N LEU A 42 -13.53 4.70 -1.69
CA LEU A 42 -13.69 3.55 -2.57
C LEU A 42 -14.39 3.95 -3.88
N HIS A 43 -15.47 4.72 -3.79
CA HIS A 43 -16.16 5.25 -4.96
C HIS A 43 -15.24 6.14 -5.80
N SER A 44 -14.49 7.04 -5.14
CA SER A 44 -13.57 7.95 -5.83
C SER A 44 -12.46 7.20 -6.58
N ILE A 45 -11.90 6.14 -6.00
CA ILE A 45 -10.87 5.30 -6.64
C ILE A 45 -11.42 4.56 -7.87
N LYS A 46 -12.71 4.19 -7.86
CA LYS A 46 -13.36 3.52 -9.01
C LYS A 46 -13.66 4.47 -10.17
N VAL A 47 -13.69 5.79 -9.91
CA VAL A 47 -14.07 6.82 -10.89
C VAL A 47 -12.87 7.61 -11.40
N HIS A 48 -11.79 7.70 -10.60
CA HIS A 48 -10.63 8.53 -10.90
C HIS A 48 -9.34 7.70 -10.91
N ASP A 49 -8.51 7.89 -11.94
CA ASP A 49 -7.20 7.25 -12.06
C ASP A 49 -6.18 7.73 -11.00
N THR A 50 -6.44 8.87 -10.36
CA THR A 50 -5.56 9.45 -9.34
C THR A 50 -6.37 10.23 -8.32
N LEU A 51 -6.10 9.96 -7.04
CA LEU A 51 -6.77 10.58 -5.90
C LEU A 51 -5.74 11.07 -4.88
N VAL A 52 -5.88 12.30 -4.40
CA VAL A 52 -5.05 12.86 -3.33
C VAL A 52 -5.88 12.97 -2.06
N LEU A 53 -5.54 12.15 -1.05
CA LEU A 53 -6.14 12.22 0.27
C LEU A 53 -5.31 13.14 1.18
N TYR A 54 -5.89 14.27 1.60
CA TYR A 54 -5.24 15.22 2.49
C TYR A 54 -6.02 15.39 3.80
N SER A 55 -5.29 15.51 4.92
CA SER A 55 -5.85 15.82 6.24
C SER A 55 -4.77 16.47 7.10
N LYS A 56 -5.17 17.12 8.21
CA LYS A 56 -4.19 17.49 9.25
C LYS A 56 -3.50 16.22 9.77
N SER A 57 -2.23 16.36 10.17
CA SER A 57 -1.46 15.27 10.78
C SER A 57 -2.17 14.75 12.04
N GLY A 58 -2.10 13.44 12.26
CA GLY A 58 -2.69 12.79 13.44
C GLY A 58 -4.20 12.52 13.37
N LEU A 59 -4.90 12.87 12.28
CA LEU A 59 -6.34 12.57 12.12
C LEU A 59 -6.65 11.14 11.64
N GLY A 60 -5.65 10.27 11.62
CA GLY A 60 -5.83 8.85 11.31
C GLY A 60 -5.89 8.49 9.82
N LYS A 61 -5.35 9.32 8.91
CA LYS A 61 -5.30 9.03 7.46
C LYS A 61 -4.73 7.65 7.15
N SER A 62 -3.55 7.31 7.69
CA SER A 62 -2.95 5.99 7.49
C SER A 62 -3.81 4.87 8.09
N SER A 63 -4.58 5.13 9.16
CA SER A 63 -5.52 4.13 9.69
C SER A 63 -6.73 3.95 8.79
N LEU A 64 -7.27 5.04 8.25
CA LEU A 64 -8.36 5.04 7.29
C LEU A 64 -7.97 4.25 6.03
N VAL A 65 -6.75 4.46 5.52
CA VAL A 65 -6.22 3.71 4.37
C VAL A 65 -6.00 2.24 4.75
N ASN A 66 -5.24 1.98 5.81
CA ASN A 66 -4.81 0.62 6.14
C ASN A 66 -5.93 -0.28 6.63
N ALA A 67 -6.71 0.17 7.61
CA ALA A 67 -7.70 -0.67 8.28
C ALA A 67 -9.12 -0.47 7.73
N GLY A 68 -9.38 0.63 7.02
CA GLY A 68 -10.65 0.91 6.37
C GLY A 68 -10.65 0.57 4.88
N LEU A 69 -9.90 1.33 4.09
CA LEU A 69 -9.95 1.28 2.63
C LEU A 69 -9.36 0.01 2.01
N ILE A 70 -8.14 -0.38 2.40
CA ILE A 70 -7.44 -1.55 1.85
C ILE A 70 -8.28 -2.84 1.92
N PRO A 71 -8.90 -3.19 3.06
CA PRO A 71 -9.79 -4.33 3.15
C PRO A 71 -10.95 -4.26 2.15
N ARG A 72 -11.57 -3.08 2.01
CA ARG A 72 -12.68 -2.88 1.07
C ARG A 72 -12.25 -2.93 -0.39
N LEU A 73 -11.03 -2.51 -0.72
CA LEU A 73 -10.46 -2.69 -2.06
C LEU A 73 -10.34 -4.18 -2.40
N LEU A 74 -9.84 -5.00 -1.47
CA LEU A 74 -9.69 -6.44 -1.67
C LEU A 74 -11.04 -7.14 -1.88
N GLU A 75 -12.09 -6.73 -1.16
CA GLU A 75 -13.46 -7.23 -1.37
C GLU A 75 -14.01 -6.92 -2.77
N GLU A 76 -13.53 -5.85 -3.41
CA GLU A 76 -13.95 -5.36 -4.71
C GLU A 76 -13.07 -5.86 -5.87
N ASN A 77 -12.22 -6.86 -5.64
CA ASN A 77 -11.20 -7.32 -6.59
C ASN A 77 -10.27 -6.18 -7.05
N ILE A 78 -9.93 -5.27 -6.13
CA ILE A 78 -8.91 -4.24 -6.34
C ILE A 78 -7.73 -4.59 -5.45
N PHE A 79 -6.54 -4.73 -6.04
CA PHE A 79 -5.33 -5.13 -5.34
C PHE A 79 -4.50 -3.90 -4.94
N PRO A 80 -4.41 -3.56 -3.63
CA PRO A 80 -3.65 -2.42 -3.18
C PRO A 80 -2.15 -2.75 -3.09
N ILE A 81 -1.33 -1.95 -3.78
CA ILE A 81 0.13 -1.97 -3.69
C ILE A 81 0.55 -0.74 -2.87
N ASP A 82 1.00 -0.99 -1.64
CA ASP A 82 1.33 0.05 -0.67
C ASP A 82 2.80 0.44 -0.78
N ILE A 83 3.07 1.70 -1.08
CA ILE A 83 4.38 2.24 -1.41
C ILE A 83 4.72 3.32 -0.40
N ARG A 84 5.88 3.16 0.24
CA ARG A 84 6.42 4.13 1.20
C ARG A 84 7.92 4.34 0.97
N PHE A 85 8.36 5.59 1.05
CA PHE A 85 9.68 6.02 0.62
C PHE A 85 10.66 6.17 1.79
N LEU A 86 10.83 5.09 2.57
CA LEU A 86 11.57 5.08 3.84
C LEU A 86 13.10 5.22 3.71
N SER A 87 13.71 4.87 2.56
CA SER A 87 15.16 4.82 2.37
C SER A 87 15.60 5.56 1.12
N THR A 88 16.59 6.44 1.24
CA THR A 88 17.17 7.17 0.10
C THR A 88 18.30 6.42 -0.61
N GLU A 89 18.53 5.14 -0.28
CA GLU A 89 19.56 4.29 -0.91
C GLU A 89 19.18 3.88 -2.34
N GLU A 90 17.89 3.76 -2.62
CA GLU A 90 17.34 3.52 -3.96
C GLU A 90 16.56 4.74 -4.46
N SER A 91 16.38 4.90 -5.77
CA SER A 91 15.51 5.94 -6.31
C SER A 91 14.03 5.67 -5.99
N PRO A 92 13.18 6.70 -5.89
CA PRO A 92 11.74 6.50 -5.70
C PRO A 92 11.13 5.64 -6.81
N TYR A 93 11.60 5.79 -8.05
CA TYR A 93 11.18 4.95 -9.16
C TYR A 93 11.56 3.47 -8.95
N GLN A 94 12.79 3.18 -8.53
CA GLN A 94 13.21 1.81 -8.20
C GLN A 94 12.38 1.21 -7.06
N LYS A 95 12.03 2.02 -6.06
CA LYS A 95 11.12 1.62 -4.98
C LYS A 95 9.75 1.23 -5.51
N ILE A 96 9.17 2.03 -6.40
CA ILE A 96 7.86 1.71 -7.03
C ILE A 96 7.96 0.39 -7.80
N ILE A 97 9.00 0.23 -8.62
CA ILE A 97 9.22 -0.99 -9.40
C ILE A 97 9.37 -2.21 -8.50
N SER A 98 10.13 -2.13 -7.42
CA SER A 98 10.37 -3.26 -6.52
C SER A 98 9.09 -3.70 -5.79
N GLU A 99 8.26 -2.76 -5.32
CA GLU A 99 6.96 -3.05 -4.70
C GLU A 99 5.98 -3.68 -5.70
N VAL A 100 5.93 -3.19 -6.94
CA VAL A 100 5.07 -3.77 -7.98
C VAL A 100 5.53 -5.16 -8.37
N LYS A 101 6.84 -5.37 -8.57
CA LYS A 101 7.41 -6.70 -8.86
C LYS A 101 7.09 -7.70 -7.76
N ALA A 102 7.21 -7.31 -6.50
CA ALA A 102 6.91 -8.18 -5.36
C ALA A 102 5.46 -8.70 -5.35
N CYS A 103 4.55 -8.01 -6.05
CA CYS A 103 3.14 -8.40 -6.16
C CYS A 103 2.83 -9.25 -7.41
N ILE A 104 3.77 -9.37 -8.35
CA ILE A 104 3.62 -10.15 -9.58
C ILE A 104 4.24 -11.55 -9.37
N PRO A 105 3.56 -12.65 -9.73
CA PRO A 105 4.13 -13.99 -9.64
C PRO A 105 5.42 -14.13 -10.45
N GLU A 106 6.38 -14.90 -9.93
CA GLU A 106 7.69 -15.10 -10.57
C GLU A 106 7.54 -15.74 -11.96
N GLU A 107 6.53 -16.59 -12.19
CA GLU A 107 6.29 -17.17 -13.52
C GLU A 107 6.00 -16.08 -14.55
N VAL A 108 5.23 -15.05 -14.17
CA VAL A 108 4.90 -13.92 -15.03
C VAL A 108 6.11 -13.01 -15.23
N LEU A 109 6.86 -12.70 -14.17
CA LEU A 109 8.07 -11.90 -14.26
C LEU A 109 9.14 -12.55 -15.15
N SER A 110 9.27 -13.88 -15.08
CA SER A 110 10.22 -14.63 -15.89
C SER A 110 9.94 -14.54 -17.39
N ALA A 111 8.66 -14.39 -17.77
CA ALA A 111 8.23 -14.22 -19.15
C ALA A 111 8.55 -12.83 -19.72
N ILE A 112 8.75 -11.82 -18.87
CA ILE A 112 9.14 -10.47 -19.26
C ILE A 112 10.66 -10.44 -19.48
N PRO A 113 11.16 -9.94 -20.63
CA PRO A 113 12.61 -9.78 -20.83
C PRO A 113 13.21 -8.85 -19.78
N GLU A 114 14.41 -9.18 -19.28
CA GLU A 114 15.06 -8.47 -18.16
C GLU A 114 15.16 -6.96 -18.38
N THR A 115 15.43 -6.52 -19.62
CA THR A 115 15.51 -5.11 -20.01
C THR A 115 14.20 -4.33 -19.82
N PHE A 116 13.05 -5.01 -19.79
CA PHE A 116 11.73 -4.39 -19.60
C PHE A 116 11.21 -4.53 -18.17
N ARG A 117 11.89 -5.28 -17.29
CA ARG A 117 11.47 -5.45 -15.90
C ARG A 117 11.60 -4.16 -15.09
N GLU A 118 12.36 -3.18 -15.54
CA GLU A 118 12.45 -1.83 -14.93
C GLU A 118 11.43 -0.83 -15.49
N ASN A 119 10.46 -1.28 -16.29
CA ASN A 119 9.43 -0.42 -16.87
C ASN A 119 8.08 -0.65 -16.18
N LEU A 120 7.60 0.37 -15.45
CA LEU A 120 6.36 0.27 -14.68
C LEU A 120 5.16 -0.08 -15.56
N TRP A 121 5.04 0.54 -16.72
CA TRP A 121 3.97 0.27 -17.68
C TRP A 121 3.98 -1.18 -18.18
N VAL A 122 5.17 -1.74 -18.44
CA VAL A 122 5.29 -3.15 -18.84
C VAL A 122 4.84 -4.07 -17.71
N LEU A 123 5.27 -3.81 -16.47
CA LEU A 123 4.87 -4.61 -15.31
C LEU A 123 3.35 -4.58 -15.11
N LEU A 124 2.74 -3.40 -15.18
CA LEU A 124 1.29 -3.24 -15.04
C LEU A 124 0.51 -3.89 -16.19
N ASN A 125 1.02 -3.89 -17.43
CA ASN A 125 0.37 -4.59 -18.55
C ASN A 125 0.45 -6.12 -18.45
N HIS A 126 1.45 -6.64 -17.73
CA HIS A 126 1.58 -8.06 -17.43
C HIS A 126 0.88 -8.43 -16.11
N TRP A 127 0.09 -7.51 -15.55
CA TRP A 127 -0.76 -7.80 -14.41
C TRP A 127 -1.91 -8.72 -14.83
N HIS A 128 -1.64 -10.03 -14.84
CA HIS A 128 -2.61 -11.06 -15.24
C HIS A 128 -3.45 -11.60 -14.08
N ARG A 129 -3.58 -10.82 -13.00
CA ARG A 129 -4.45 -11.18 -11.87
C ARG A 129 -5.89 -10.78 -12.20
N ASN A 130 -6.86 -11.44 -11.60
CA ASN A 130 -8.28 -11.06 -11.72
C ASN A 130 -8.60 -9.74 -11.00
N GLU A 131 -7.65 -9.20 -10.23
CA GLU A 131 -7.80 -7.97 -9.47
C GLU A 131 -7.17 -6.80 -10.22
N THR A 132 -7.74 -5.59 -10.08
CA THR A 132 -7.15 -4.37 -10.65
C THR A 132 -6.11 -3.79 -9.68
N PRO A 133 -4.85 -3.52 -10.10
CA PRO A 133 -3.85 -2.96 -9.19
C PRO A 133 -4.14 -1.48 -8.91
N VAL A 134 -4.00 -1.06 -7.65
CA VAL A 134 -4.03 0.35 -7.24
C VAL A 134 -2.79 0.65 -6.41
N LEU A 135 -2.00 1.63 -6.87
CA LEU A 135 -0.83 2.11 -6.14
C LEU A 135 -1.28 3.08 -5.05
N ILE A 136 -0.90 2.81 -3.82
CA ILE A 136 -1.19 3.64 -2.65
C ILE A 136 0.14 4.20 -2.14
N PHE A 137 0.27 5.52 -2.22
CA PHE A 137 1.44 6.22 -1.69
C PHE A 137 1.12 6.78 -0.29
N ASP A 138 1.34 6.00 0.77
CA ASP A 138 1.22 6.53 2.13
C ASP A 138 2.47 7.34 2.48
N GLN A 139 2.25 8.45 3.18
CA GLN A 139 3.30 9.43 3.50
C GLN A 139 4.08 9.90 2.27
N PHE A 140 3.37 10.24 1.18
CA PHE A 140 3.99 10.72 -0.07
C PHE A 140 4.93 11.91 0.15
N GLU A 141 4.78 12.69 1.22
CA GLU A 141 5.72 13.73 1.60
C GLU A 141 7.19 13.25 1.71
N GLU A 142 7.41 11.96 2.01
CA GLU A 142 8.74 11.33 2.04
C GLU A 142 9.44 11.39 0.67
N PHE A 143 8.69 11.46 -0.43
CA PHE A 143 9.23 11.64 -1.79
C PHE A 143 10.07 12.92 -1.92
N PHE A 144 9.72 13.98 -1.17
CA PHE A 144 10.44 15.25 -1.23
C PHE A 144 11.77 15.24 -0.46
N TYR A 145 12.09 14.16 0.26
CA TYR A 145 13.39 14.01 0.94
C TYR A 145 14.50 13.56 -0.01
N TYR A 146 14.15 13.09 -1.22
CA TYR A 146 15.12 12.68 -2.24
C TYR A 146 15.74 13.87 -2.95
N SER A 147 16.89 13.66 -3.58
CA SER A 147 17.51 14.70 -4.41
C SER A 147 16.61 15.10 -5.59
N GLN A 148 16.71 16.36 -6.04
CA GLN A 148 15.94 16.83 -7.21
C GLN A 148 16.19 15.98 -8.47
N ALA A 149 17.39 15.44 -8.64
CA ALA A 149 17.71 14.55 -9.76
C ALA A 149 16.88 13.25 -9.72
N MET A 150 16.78 12.61 -8.55
CA MET A 150 16.00 11.37 -8.36
C MET A 150 14.49 11.62 -8.44
N GLN A 151 14.03 12.78 -7.96
CA GLN A 151 12.64 13.19 -8.13
C GLN A 151 12.29 13.39 -9.61
N ALA A 152 13.14 14.13 -10.35
CA ALA A 152 12.93 14.40 -11.78
C ALA A 152 13.00 13.12 -12.62
N GLU A 153 13.93 12.21 -12.32
CA GLU A 153 13.99 10.89 -12.93
C GLU A 153 12.65 10.17 -12.77
N THR A 154 12.12 10.09 -11.55
CA THR A 154 10.87 9.39 -11.27
C THR A 154 9.67 9.99 -12.01
N ILE A 155 9.58 11.31 -12.07
CA ILE A 155 8.47 12.02 -12.75
C ILE A 155 8.56 11.87 -14.28
N SER A 156 9.76 11.65 -14.82
CA SER A 156 10.00 11.54 -16.27
C SER A 156 9.73 10.15 -16.86
N LYS A 157 9.48 9.15 -16.02
CA LYS A 157 9.31 7.74 -16.40
C LYS A 157 7.84 7.34 -16.45
#